data_AF-A0A1A3KLP9-F1
#
_entry.id   AF-A0A1A3KLP9-F1
#
_cell.length_a   1.000
_cell.length_b   1.000
_cell.length_c   1.000
_cell.angle_alpha   90.00
_cell.angle_beta   90.00
_cell.angle_gamma   90.00
#
_symmetry.space_group_name_H-M   'P 1'
#
loop_
_entity.id
_entity.type
_entity.pdbx_description
1 polymer ?
#
loop_
_entity_poly.entity_id
_entity_poly.type
_entity_poly.pdbx_seq_one_letter_code
_entity_poly.pdbx_strand_id
1 'polypeptide(L)'
;MFGMAPGAVDLSAATEAGLSEGMAATTAAGAAALTGVLPMAADADSIEFAAALNAAGAVYLATSAEHIGQRTAFSGAQGLASAATVAAEAANATAIGL
;
A
#
# COMPACT_ATOMS: atom_id res chain seq x y z
N MET A 1 29.30 -12.09 -5.95
CA MET A 1 28.48 -10.90 -6.23
C MET A 1 27.07 -11.38 -6.47
N PHE A 2 26.12 -11.08 -5.57
CA PHE A 2 24.72 -11.43 -5.79
C PHE A 2 24.14 -10.43 -6.79
N GLY A 3 23.79 -10.88 -8.00
CA GLY A 3 23.12 -10.05 -9.00
C GLY A 3 21.62 -9.98 -8.72
N MET A 4 21.00 -8.83 -8.96
CA MET A 4 19.55 -8.70 -9.01
C MET A 4 19.01 -9.60 -10.14
N ALA A 5 17.89 -10.29 -9.92
CA ALA A 5 17.13 -10.97 -10.97
C ALA A 5 15.91 -10.12 -11.36
N PRO A 6 15.93 -9.37 -12.48
CA PRO A 6 14.88 -8.40 -12.82
C PRO A 6 13.47 -8.99 -12.84
N GLY A 7 13.29 -10.17 -13.45
CA GLY A 7 11.99 -10.84 -13.49
C GLY A 7 11.42 -11.23 -12.11
N ALA A 8 12.28 -11.52 -11.13
CA ALA A 8 11.83 -11.76 -9.75
C ALA A 8 11.39 -10.46 -9.06
N VAL A 9 12.08 -9.35 -9.35
CA VAL A 9 11.72 -8.02 -8.86
C VAL A 9 10.41 -7.54 -9.49
N ASP A 10 10.20 -7.78 -10.79
CA ASP A 10 8.94 -7.45 -11.47
C ASP A 10 7.75 -8.22 -10.88
N LEU A 11 7.93 -9.51 -10.61
CA LEU A 11 6.89 -10.31 -9.95
C LEU A 11 6.60 -9.80 -8.54
N SER A 12 7.63 -9.40 -7.79
CA SER A 12 7.46 -8.80 -6.47
C SER A 12 6.73 -7.45 -6.56
N ALA A 13 7.08 -6.59 -7.51
CA ALA A 13 6.41 -5.33 -7.77
C ALA A 13 4.91 -5.53 -8.09
N ALA A 14 4.58 -6.47 -8.98
CA ALA A 14 3.19 -6.79 -9.32
C ALA A 14 2.41 -7.32 -8.11
N THR A 15 3.05 -8.15 -7.28
CA THR A 15 2.43 -8.68 -6.05
C THR A 15 2.12 -7.57 -5.06
N GLU A 16 3.07 -6.65 -4.85
CA GLU A 16 2.88 -5.48 -3.97
C GLU A 16 1.74 -4.58 -4.44
N ALA A 17 1.62 -4.35 -5.76
CA ALA A 17 0.53 -3.57 -6.33
C ALA A 17 -0.84 -4.25 -6.07
N GLY A 18 -0.97 -5.54 -6.40
CA GLY A 18 -2.23 -6.27 -6.24
C GLY A 18 -2.68 -6.37 -4.77
N LEU A 19 -1.74 -6.57 -3.83
CA LEU A 19 -2.06 -6.56 -2.40
C LEU A 19 -2.48 -5.17 -1.91
N SER A 20 -1.83 -4.11 -2.39
CA SER A 20 -2.18 -2.74 -2.03
C SER A 20 -3.57 -2.35 -2.54
N GLU A 21 -3.92 -2.76 -3.75
CA GLU A 21 -5.28 -2.58 -4.31
C GLU A 21 -6.34 -3.35 -3.50
N GLY A 22 -6.06 -4.62 -3.15
CA GLY A 22 -6.97 -5.41 -2.32
C GLY A 22 -7.18 -4.82 -0.93
N MET A 23 -6.11 -4.30 -0.32
CA MET A 23 -6.21 -3.56 0.94
C MET A 23 -7.05 -2.29 0.77
N ALA A 24 -6.81 -1.49 -0.27
CA ALA A 24 -7.58 -0.28 -0.54
C ALA A 24 -9.07 -0.57 -0.70
N ALA A 25 -9.42 -1.63 -1.45
CA ALA A 25 -10.80 -2.05 -1.65
C ALA A 25 -11.48 -2.46 -0.34
N THR A 26 -10.82 -3.28 0.48
CA THR A 26 -11.37 -3.75 1.76
C THR A 26 -11.48 -2.64 2.80
N THR A 27 -10.48 -1.76 2.90
CA THR A 27 -10.53 -0.56 3.74
C THR A 27 -11.67 0.37 3.32
N ALA A 28 -11.84 0.62 2.02
CA ALA A 28 -12.94 1.44 1.51
C ALA A 28 -14.32 0.82 1.81
N ALA A 29 -14.47 -0.51 1.65
CA ALA A 29 -15.72 -1.20 1.95
C ALA A 29 -16.13 -1.08 3.44
N GLY A 30 -15.16 -1.05 4.35
CA GLY A 30 -15.40 -0.93 5.80
C GLY A 30 -15.55 0.50 6.32
N ALA A 31 -15.22 1.52 5.53
CA ALA A 31 -15.06 2.90 6.02
C ALA A 31 -16.33 3.49 6.67
N ALA A 32 -17.49 3.26 6.07
CA ALA A 32 -18.76 3.76 6.60
C ALA A 32 -19.12 3.13 7.96
N ALA A 33 -18.83 1.84 8.15
CA ALA A 33 -19.09 1.15 9.41
C ALA A 33 -18.16 1.64 10.54
N LEU A 34 -16.94 2.06 10.20
CA LEU A 34 -15.96 2.56 11.15
C LEU A 34 -16.19 4.02 11.57
N THR A 35 -16.90 4.80 10.76
CA THR A 35 -17.09 6.25 10.97
C THR A 35 -18.56 6.67 11.12
N GLY A 36 -19.47 5.71 11.13
CA GLY A 36 -20.92 5.91 11.26
C GLY A 36 -21.51 5.36 12.56
N VAL A 37 -20.71 5.20 13.62
CA VAL A 37 -21.18 4.67 14.90
C VAL A 37 -22.09 5.70 15.58
N LEU A 38 -23.27 5.26 16.00
CA LEU A 38 -24.23 6.07 16.75
C LEU A 38 -24.20 5.73 18.25
N PRO A 39 -24.51 6.68 19.14
CA PRO A 39 -24.69 6.40 20.56
C PRO A 39 -25.79 5.35 20.78
N MET A 40 -25.55 4.41 21.70
CA MET A 40 -26.56 3.39 22.06
C MET A 40 -27.72 3.97 22.87
N ALA A 41 -27.47 5.03 23.62
CA ALA A 41 -28.45 5.80 24.37
C ALA A 41 -28.00 7.28 24.47
N ALA A 42 -28.83 8.13 25.07
CA ALA A 42 -28.59 9.57 25.19
C ALA A 42 -27.74 9.96 26.41
N ASP A 43 -27.24 8.98 27.17
CA ASP A 43 -26.31 9.22 28.28
C ASP A 43 -24.91 9.60 27.78
N ALA A 44 -24.14 10.25 28.67
CA ALA A 44 -22.82 10.77 28.33
C ALA A 44 -21.85 9.67 27.90
N ASP A 45 -21.89 8.50 28.55
CA ASP A 45 -20.98 7.39 28.28
C ASP A 45 -21.22 6.81 26.87
N SER A 46 -22.49 6.64 26.48
CA SER A 46 -22.88 6.22 25.13
C SER A 46 -22.41 7.19 24.04
N ILE A 47 -22.50 8.50 24.31
CA ILE A 47 -22.05 9.55 23.38
C ILE A 47 -20.52 9.54 23.25
N GLU A 48 -19.82 9.48 24.38
CA GLU A 48 -18.36 9.44 24.40
C GLU A 48 -17.82 8.19 23.72
N PHE A 49 -18.41 7.02 23.98
CA PHE A 49 -18.04 5.77 23.31
C PHE A 49 -18.20 5.86 21.79
N ALA A 50 -19.34 6.36 21.31
CA ALA A 50 -19.56 6.53 19.87
C ALA A 50 -18.56 7.52 19.26
N ALA A 51 -18.30 8.65 19.91
CA ALA A 51 -17.30 9.62 19.47
C ALA A 51 -15.89 9.01 19.39
N ALA A 52 -15.47 8.29 20.43
CA ALA A 52 -14.16 7.65 20.50
C ALA A 52 -14.00 6.57 19.42
N LEU A 53 -15.04 5.76 19.18
CA LEU A 53 -14.99 4.70 18.18
C LEU A 53 -14.93 5.27 16.75
N ASN A 54 -15.70 6.32 16.45
CA ASN A 54 -15.62 7.02 15.16
C ASN A 54 -14.25 7.66 14.94
N ALA A 55 -13.67 8.28 15.98
CA ALA A 55 -12.34 8.86 15.90
C ALA A 55 -11.26 7.78 15.66
N ALA A 56 -11.34 6.65 16.36
CA ALA A 56 -10.45 5.51 16.14
C ALA A 56 -10.59 4.93 14.73
N GLY A 57 -11.83 4.82 14.22
CA GLY A 57 -12.12 4.42 12.85
C GLY A 57 -11.50 5.36 11.83
N ALA A 58 -11.63 6.67 12.02
CA ALA A 58 -11.01 7.68 11.14
C ALA A 58 -9.47 7.58 11.15
N VAL A 59 -8.86 7.40 12.32
CA VAL A 59 -7.40 7.20 12.44
C VAL A 59 -6.95 5.92 11.74
N TYR A 60 -7.69 4.83 11.89
CA TYR A 60 -7.43 3.59 11.17
C TYR A 60 -7.44 3.80 9.66
N LEU A 61 -8.48 4.46 9.12
CA LEU A 61 -8.61 4.72 7.69
C LEU A 61 -7.45 5.58 7.15
N ALA A 62 -7.07 6.64 7.87
CA ALA A 62 -5.92 7.48 7.51
C ALA A 62 -4.61 6.68 7.49
N THR A 63 -4.36 5.89 8.54
CA THR A 63 -3.16 5.05 8.65
C THR A 63 -3.12 3.97 7.56
N SER A 64 -4.26 3.35 7.26
CA SER A 64 -4.36 2.40 6.15
C SER A 64 -4.04 3.06 4.81
N ALA A 65 -4.56 4.27 4.56
CA ALA A 65 -4.29 5.00 3.33
C ALA A 65 -2.79 5.33 3.17
N GLU A 66 -2.12 5.77 4.24
CA GLU A 66 -0.67 5.99 4.25
C GLU A 66 0.09 4.70 3.93
N HIS A 67 -0.26 3.59 4.58
CA HIS A 67 0.39 2.30 4.35
C HIS A 67 0.22 1.80 2.92
N ILE A 68 -0.99 1.87 2.36
CA ILE A 68 -1.29 1.53 0.96
C ILE A 68 -0.45 2.39 0.02
N GLY A 69 -0.36 3.71 0.28
CA GLY A 69 0.46 4.64 -0.49
C GLY A 69 1.94 4.24 -0.49
N GLN A 70 2.50 3.91 0.68
CA GLN A 70 3.90 3.47 0.79
C GLN A 70 4.16 2.17 0.01
N ARG A 71 3.28 1.17 0.10
CA ARG A 71 3.44 -0.09 -0.63
C ARG A 71 3.30 0.08 -2.14
N THR A 72 2.39 0.95 -2.57
CA THR A 72 2.24 1.30 -4.00
C THR A 72 3.50 2.00 -4.52
N ALA A 73 4.06 2.95 -3.76
CA ALA A 73 5.32 3.61 -4.10
C ALA A 73 6.49 2.61 -4.15
N PHE A 74 6.54 1.66 -3.21
CA PHE A 74 7.57 0.61 -3.19
C PHE A 74 7.45 -0.33 -4.41
N SER A 75 6.24 -0.74 -4.79
CA SER A 75 5.98 -1.46 -6.04
C SER A 75 6.53 -0.71 -7.26
N GLY A 76 6.22 0.59 -7.38
CA GLY A 76 6.74 1.43 -8.46
C GLY A 76 8.27 1.54 -8.47
N ALA A 77 8.88 1.68 -7.29
CA ALA A 77 10.34 1.74 -7.14
C ALA A 77 11.01 0.43 -7.57
N GLN A 78 10.41 -0.73 -7.26
CA GLN A 78 10.90 -2.02 -7.73
C GLN A 78 10.85 -2.13 -9.26
N GLY A 79 9.75 -1.69 -9.89
CA GLY A 79 9.65 -1.67 -11.36
C GLY A 79 10.69 -0.75 -12.01
N LEU A 80 10.92 0.43 -11.45
CA LEU A 80 11.99 1.34 -11.89
C LEU A 80 13.38 0.72 -11.74
N ALA A 81 13.65 0.06 -10.62
CA ALA A 81 14.91 -0.61 -10.38
C ALA A 81 15.16 -1.74 -11.39
N SER A 82 14.16 -2.60 -11.61
CA SER A 82 14.21 -3.68 -12.61
C SER A 82 14.53 -3.14 -14.01
N ALA A 83 13.79 -2.13 -14.47
CA ALA A 83 14.01 -1.50 -15.77
C ALA A 83 15.40 -0.85 -15.90
N ALA A 84 15.87 -0.17 -14.85
CA ALA A 84 17.19 0.45 -14.83
C ALA A 84 18.32 -0.59 -14.90
N THR A 85 18.18 -1.72 -14.21
CA THR A 85 19.16 -2.81 -14.28
C THR A 85 19.20 -3.44 -15.67
N VAL A 86 18.04 -3.73 -16.28
CA VAL A 86 18.00 -4.26 -17.66
C VAL A 86 18.66 -3.29 -18.65
N ALA A 87 18.37 -1.99 -18.54
CA ALA A 87 18.98 -0.97 -19.39
C ALA A 87 20.50 -0.86 -19.19
N ALA A 88 20.98 -0.93 -17.94
CA ALA A 88 22.40 -0.89 -17.63
C ALA A 88 23.13 -2.14 -18.14
N GLU A 89 22.54 -3.33 -18.00
CA GLU A 89 23.09 -4.57 -18.54
C GLU A 89 23.17 -4.54 -20.07
N ALA A 90 22.12 -4.05 -20.74
CA ALA A 90 22.12 -3.88 -22.20
C ALA A 90 23.20 -2.89 -22.65
N ALA A 91 23.33 -1.73 -22.00
CA ALA A 91 24.36 -0.76 -22.31
C ALA A 91 25.77 -1.33 -22.11
N ASN A 92 25.98 -2.08 -21.03
CA ASN A 92 27.27 -2.73 -20.77
C ASN A 92 27.59 -3.78 -21.84
N ALA A 93 26.62 -4.60 -22.25
CA ALA A 93 26.78 -5.57 -23.34
C ALA A 93 27.22 -4.87 -24.65
N THR A 94 26.52 -3.79 -25.02
CA THR A 94 26.89 -3.01 -26.22
C THR A 94 28.29 -2.40 -26.14
N ALA A 95 28.72 -1.97 -24.94
CA ALA A 95 30.04 -1.36 -24.74
C ALA A 95 31.18 -2.37 -24.85
N ILE A 96 30.95 -3.64 -24.49
CA ILE A 96 31.94 -4.72 -24.61
C ILE A 96 31.85 -5.50 -25.92
N GLY A 97 31.02 -5.05 -26.87
CA GLY A 97 30.93 -5.61 -28.22
C GLY A 97 30.30 -7.00 -28.29
N LEU A 98 29.52 -7.37 -27.26
CA LEU A 98 28.61 -8.53 -27.26
C LEU A 98 27.21 -8.10 -27.70
#